data_AF-A0AAX4IVU7-F1
#
_entry.id   AF-A0AAX4IVU7-F1
#
_cell.length_a   1.000
_cell.length_b   1.000
_cell.length_c   1.000
_cell.angle_alpha   90.00
_cell.angle_beta   90.00
_cell.angle_gamma   90.00
#
_symmetry.space_group_name_H-M   'P 1'
#
loop_
_entity.id
_entity.type
_entity.pdbx_description
1 polymer ?
#
loop_
_entity_poly.entity_id
_entity_poly.type
_entity_poly.pdbx_seq_one_letter_code
_entity_poly.pdbx_strand_id
1 'polypeptide(L)'
;MGRLTEYEVIGRHLPTESNPTPALYRMTIFAPNVTVAKSRYWYFLRGLKKVKKATGEIVSVKEIHEKHPLKVKNFGVWLRYDSRSGTHNMYKEYREMSRTDAVEALYSDMAARHRARFRSIHILKVVELEKGDDVKRPYIKQLISKNLSFPLPHRVAKINNQKIFSAKRPTTFA
;
A
#
# COMPACT_ATOMS: atom_id res chain seq x y z
N MET A 1 -9.02 -0.49 8.76
CA MET A 1 -9.14 -1.11 7.42
C MET A 1 -8.63 -2.54 7.58
N GLY A 2 -9.23 -3.55 6.95
CA GLY A 2 -8.66 -4.91 7.01
C GLY A 2 -7.28 -4.94 6.34
N ARG A 3 -6.41 -5.86 6.77
CA ARG A 3 -5.07 -6.05 6.19
C ARG A 3 -5.18 -6.22 4.68
N LEU A 4 -4.37 -5.50 3.92
CA LEU A 4 -4.37 -5.58 2.45
C LEU A 4 -3.56 -6.78 1.98
N THR A 5 -4.02 -7.40 0.89
CA THR A 5 -3.31 -8.46 0.17
C THR A 5 -3.05 -8.00 -1.27
N GLU A 6 -1.93 -8.44 -1.84
CA GLU A 6 -1.52 -8.13 -3.21
C GLU A 6 -2.09 -9.20 -4.15
N TYR A 7 -2.90 -8.80 -5.12
CA TYR A 7 -3.47 -9.70 -6.12
C TYR A 7 -2.95 -9.38 -7.51
N GLU A 8 -2.50 -10.39 -8.23
CA GLU A 8 -2.38 -10.38 -9.69
C GLU A 8 -3.75 -10.71 -10.28
N VAL A 9 -4.35 -9.76 -10.99
CA VAL A 9 -5.61 -9.97 -11.70
C VAL A 9 -5.34 -9.88 -13.20
N ILE A 10 -5.70 -10.94 -13.92
CA ILE A 10 -5.57 -11.03 -15.38
C ILE A 10 -6.96 -11.16 -15.99
N GLY A 11 -7.28 -10.30 -16.95
CA GLY A 11 -8.54 -10.37 -17.67
C GLY A 11 -8.41 -9.90 -19.12
N ARG A 12 -9.47 -10.14 -19.90
CA ARG A 12 -9.54 -9.81 -21.32
C ARG A 12 -10.96 -9.46 -21.73
N HIS A 13 -11.13 -9.01 -22.96
CA HIS A 13 -12.45 -9.01 -23.61
C HIS A 13 -12.95 -10.44 -23.83
N LEU A 14 -14.27 -10.60 -23.89
CA LEU A 14 -14.84 -11.85 -24.37
C LEU A 14 -14.42 -12.07 -25.84
N PRO A 15 -13.98 -13.27 -26.22
CA PRO A 15 -13.70 -13.60 -27.61
C PRO A 15 -14.91 -13.35 -28.51
N THR A 16 -14.70 -12.75 -29.67
CA THR A 16 -15.71 -12.54 -30.72
C THR A 16 -15.24 -13.18 -32.02
N GLU A 17 -16.15 -13.40 -32.98
CA GLU A 17 -15.76 -13.90 -34.32
C GLU A 17 -14.71 -13.02 -34.99
N SER A 18 -14.82 -11.70 -34.80
CA SER A 18 -13.86 -10.71 -35.29
C SER A 18 -12.53 -10.68 -34.53
N ASN A 19 -12.50 -11.16 -33.28
CA ASN A 19 -11.29 -11.21 -32.46
C ASN A 19 -11.32 -12.44 -31.53
N PRO A 20 -10.91 -13.61 -32.05
CA PRO A 20 -10.96 -14.86 -31.30
C PRO A 20 -9.92 -14.93 -30.18
N THR A 21 -8.84 -14.14 -30.26
CA THR A 21 -7.76 -14.12 -29.26
C THR A 21 -7.52 -12.71 -28.72
N PRO A 22 -8.43 -12.17 -27.88
CA PRO A 22 -8.26 -10.84 -27.30
C PRO A 22 -7.02 -10.76 -26.39
N ALA A 23 -6.37 -9.60 -26.38
CA ALA A 23 -5.21 -9.34 -25.55
C ALA A 23 -5.53 -9.49 -24.05
N LEU A 24 -4.59 -10.10 -23.32
CA LEU A 24 -4.64 -10.24 -21.86
C LEU A 24 -4.06 -9.00 -21.20
N TYR A 25 -4.79 -8.45 -20.23
CA TYR A 25 -4.34 -7.36 -19.39
C TYR A 25 -4.09 -7.86 -17.98
N ARG A 26 -2.93 -7.50 -17.42
CA ARG A 26 -2.53 -7.84 -16.06
C ARG A 26 -2.44 -6.58 -15.22
N MET A 27 -3.00 -6.62 -14.01
CA MET A 27 -2.84 -5.57 -13.02
C MET A 27 -2.51 -6.16 -11.65
N THR A 28 -1.65 -5.46 -10.91
CA THR A 28 -1.42 -5.71 -9.49
C THR A 28 -2.39 -4.83 -8.70
N ILE A 29 -3.23 -5.45 -7.87
CA ILE A 29 -4.29 -4.79 -7.10
C ILE A 29 -4.10 -5.10 -5.62
N PHE A 30 -4.01 -4.04 -4.81
CA PHE A 30 -4.03 -4.16 -3.35
C PHE A 30 -5.47 -4.06 -2.85
N ALA A 31 -5.96 -5.12 -2.20
CA ALA A 31 -7.34 -5.21 -1.74
C ALA A 31 -7.44 -6.11 -0.49
N PRO A 32 -8.49 -5.97 0.35
CA PRO A 32 -8.66 -6.84 1.52
C PRO A 32 -9.12 -8.26 1.18
N ASN A 33 -9.68 -8.48 -0.02
CA ASN A 33 -10.11 -9.79 -0.49
C ASN A 33 -10.24 -9.82 -2.03
N VAL A 34 -10.40 -11.03 -2.57
CA VAL A 34 -10.54 -11.30 -4.01
C VAL A 34 -11.71 -10.54 -4.65
N THR A 35 -12.86 -10.43 -3.96
CA THR A 35 -14.05 -9.74 -4.51
C THR A 35 -13.78 -8.26 -4.75
N VAL A 36 -13.14 -7.59 -3.79
CA VAL A 36 -12.73 -6.19 -3.93
C VAL A 36 -11.63 -6.05 -4.98
N ALA A 37 -10.70 -7.01 -5.08
CA ALA A 37 -9.66 -7.02 -6.11
C ALA A 37 -10.27 -7.06 -7.52
N LYS A 38 -11.23 -7.97 -7.78
CA LYS A 38 -11.97 -8.05 -9.05
C LYS A 38 -12.73 -6.75 -9.36
N SER A 39 -13.37 -6.15 -8.35
CA SER A 39 -14.09 -4.88 -8.51
C SER A 39 -13.16 -3.72 -8.90
N ARG A 40 -12.01 -3.58 -8.20
CA ARG A 40 -11.01 -2.54 -8.50
C ARG A 40 -10.34 -2.76 -9.86
N TYR A 41 -10.09 -4.01 -10.24
CA TYR A 41 -9.60 -4.35 -11.58
C TYR A 41 -10.52 -3.79 -12.68
N TRP A 42 -11.82 -4.08 -12.60
CA TRP A 42 -12.78 -3.55 -13.57
C TRP A 42 -12.89 -2.03 -13.56
N TYR A 43 -12.79 -1.41 -12.39
CA TYR A 43 -12.77 0.05 -12.27
C TYR A 43 -11.60 0.67 -13.07
N PHE A 44 -10.38 0.14 -12.91
CA PHE A 44 -9.22 0.66 -13.62
C PHE A 44 -9.22 0.27 -15.12
N LEU A 45 -9.57 -0.98 -15.44
CA LEU A 45 -9.56 -1.44 -16.83
C LEU A 45 -10.58 -0.69 -17.70
N ARG A 46 -11.73 -0.30 -17.13
CA ARG A 46 -12.70 0.57 -17.82
C ARG A 46 -12.08 1.89 -18.24
N GLY A 47 -11.28 2.52 -17.37
CA GLY A 47 -10.62 3.79 -17.67
C GLY A 47 -9.48 3.67 -18.68
N LEU A 48 -8.74 2.56 -18.65
CA LEU A 48 -7.54 2.37 -19.49
C LEU A 48 -7.84 1.77 -20.86
N LYS A 49 -8.78 0.83 -20.94
CA LYS A 49 -9.03 0.01 -22.14
C LYS A 49 -10.51 -0.07 -22.53
N LYS A 50 -11.39 0.69 -21.89
CA LYS A 50 -12.85 0.72 -22.14
C LYS A 50 -13.54 -0.66 -22.03
N VAL A 51 -12.91 -1.63 -21.35
CA VAL A 51 -13.50 -2.95 -21.10
C VAL A 51 -14.41 -2.89 -19.88
N LYS A 52 -15.61 -3.45 -19.98
CA LYS A 52 -16.57 -3.57 -18.87
C LYS A 52 -16.68 -5.03 -18.43
N LYS A 53 -17.12 -5.25 -17.19
CA LYS A 53 -17.42 -6.59 -16.66
C LYS A 53 -18.40 -7.39 -17.53
N ALA A 54 -19.34 -6.72 -18.22
CA ALA A 54 -20.30 -7.38 -19.10
C ALA A 54 -19.70 -7.84 -20.44
N THR A 55 -18.63 -7.19 -20.90
CA THR A 55 -18.02 -7.43 -22.23
C THR A 55 -16.63 -8.05 -22.12
N GLY A 56 -16.30 -8.57 -20.94
CA GLY A 56 -14.98 -9.10 -20.63
C GLY A 56 -15.05 -10.08 -19.47
N GLU A 57 -13.99 -10.86 -19.34
CA GLU A 57 -13.86 -11.88 -18.32
C GLU A 57 -12.53 -11.74 -17.57
N ILE A 58 -12.51 -12.18 -16.32
CA ILE A 58 -11.29 -12.33 -15.54
C ILE A 58 -10.84 -13.78 -15.72
N VAL A 59 -9.66 -13.96 -16.32
CA VAL A 59 -9.09 -15.28 -16.62
C VAL A 59 -8.43 -15.88 -15.38
N SER A 60 -7.74 -15.04 -14.59
CA SER A 60 -7.05 -15.49 -13.39
C SER A 60 -7.03 -14.42 -12.32
N VAL A 61 -7.13 -14.86 -11.06
CA VAL A 61 -6.81 -14.05 -9.88
C VAL A 61 -5.87 -14.86 -9.01
N LYS A 62 -4.66 -14.33 -8.79
CA LYS A 62 -3.63 -14.97 -7.98
C LYS A 62 -3.22 -14.05 -6.86
N GLU A 63 -3.13 -14.57 -5.65
CA GLU A 63 -2.53 -13.84 -4.53
C GLU A 63 -1.00 -13.89 -4.61
N ILE A 64 -0.38 -12.72 -4.55
CA ILE A 64 1.08 -12.56 -4.53
C ILE A 64 1.50 -12.38 -3.07
N HIS A 65 2.41 -13.25 -2.64
CA HIS A 65 3.06 -13.14 -1.35
C HIS A 65 4.43 -12.49 -1.50
N GLU A 66 4.86 -11.75 -0.48
CA GLU A 66 6.17 -11.12 -0.45
C GLU A 66 7.27 -12.18 -0.47
N LYS A 67 8.30 -12.00 -1.32
CA LYS A 67 9.38 -12.99 -1.49
C LYS A 67 10.25 -13.12 -0.24
N HIS A 68 10.48 -12.00 0.45
CA HIS A 68 11.38 -11.94 1.60
C HIS A 68 10.71 -11.14 2.74
N PRO A 69 9.70 -11.72 3.43
CA PRO A 69 8.90 -11.02 4.43
C PRO A 69 9.67 -10.71 5.73
N LEU A 70 10.85 -11.30 5.92
CA LEU A 70 11.71 -11.08 7.09
C LEU A 70 12.82 -10.04 6.83
N LYS A 71 12.88 -9.45 5.63
CA LYS A 71 13.84 -8.40 5.28
C LYS A 71 13.16 -7.05 5.28
N VAL A 72 13.72 -6.08 6.02
CA VAL A 72 13.27 -4.68 5.94
C VAL A 72 13.68 -4.10 4.59
N LYS A 73 12.74 -3.44 3.92
CA LYS A 73 12.92 -2.86 2.59
C LYS A 73 12.46 -1.41 2.58
N ASN A 74 12.92 -0.67 1.57
CA ASN A 74 12.41 0.66 1.29
C ASN A 74 11.55 0.58 0.03
N PHE A 75 10.36 1.16 0.04
CA PHE A 75 9.43 1.13 -1.08
C PHE A 75 9.15 2.53 -1.58
N GLY A 76 9.30 2.74 -2.88
CA GLY A 76 8.80 3.92 -3.58
C GLY A 76 7.39 3.65 -4.11
N VAL A 77 6.45 4.53 -3.77
CA VAL A 77 5.05 4.45 -4.18
C VAL A 77 4.69 5.70 -4.98
N TRP A 78 4.31 5.49 -6.24
CA TRP A 78 3.71 6.52 -7.07
C TRP A 78 2.20 6.39 -6.95
N LEU A 79 1.55 7.48 -6.58
CA LEU A 79 0.11 7.54 -6.47
C LEU A 79 -0.44 8.76 -7.20
N ARG A 80 -1.69 8.62 -7.62
CA ARG A 80 -2.58 9.73 -7.95
C ARG A 80 -3.66 9.77 -6.89
N TYR A 81 -4.03 10.95 -6.42
CA TYR A 81 -5.16 11.08 -5.51
C TYR A 81 -6.02 12.30 -5.84
N ASP A 82 -7.29 12.21 -5.48
CA ASP A 82 -8.24 13.29 -5.62
C ASP A 82 -8.32 14.06 -4.29
N SER A 83 -7.93 15.33 -4.34
CA SER A 83 -8.15 16.30 -3.27
C SER A 83 -9.55 16.89 -3.37
N ARG A 84 -9.88 17.86 -2.50
CA ARG A 84 -11.15 18.59 -2.59
C ARG A 84 -11.21 19.54 -3.79
N SER A 85 -10.05 19.91 -4.34
CA SER A 85 -9.93 20.95 -5.37
C SER A 85 -9.43 20.42 -6.71
N GLY A 86 -8.94 19.18 -6.78
CA GLY A 86 -8.43 18.60 -8.02
C GLY A 86 -7.72 17.27 -7.82
N THR A 87 -7.18 16.73 -8.91
CA THR A 87 -6.45 15.45 -8.89
C THR A 87 -4.95 15.71 -8.97
N HIS A 88 -4.17 15.12 -8.06
CA HIS A 88 -2.73 15.37 -7.96
C HIS A 88 -1.93 14.07 -7.95
N ASN A 89 -0.75 14.11 -8.52
CA ASN A 89 0.22 13.03 -8.43
C ASN A 89 1.14 13.25 -7.23
N MET A 90 1.51 12.16 -6.56
CA MET A 90 2.48 12.17 -5.48
C MET A 90 3.44 11.00 -5.62
N TYR A 91 4.62 11.18 -5.05
CA TYR A 91 5.57 10.13 -4.78
C TYR A 91 5.82 10.08 -3.28
N LYS A 92 5.68 8.90 -2.67
CA LYS A 92 5.95 8.68 -1.26
C LYS A 92 6.84 7.46 -1.08
N GLU A 93 7.59 7.45 0.01
CA GLU A 93 8.47 6.35 0.37
C GLU A 93 8.09 5.83 1.75
N TYR A 94 8.14 4.51 1.91
CA TYR A 94 7.86 3.78 3.16
C TYR A 94 8.96 2.75 3.41
N ARG A 95 9.26 2.49 4.68
CA ARG A 95 10.20 1.46 5.11
C ARG A 95 9.44 0.36 5.84
N GLU A 96 9.22 -0.76 5.17
CA GLU A 96 8.36 -1.84 5.63
C GLU A 96 8.90 -3.21 5.21
N MET A 97 8.28 -4.28 5.68
CA MET A 97 8.69 -5.67 5.38
C MET A 97 8.13 -6.19 4.05
N SER A 98 7.00 -5.64 3.59
CA SER A 98 6.30 -6.09 2.38
C SER A 98 5.67 -4.93 1.60
N ARG A 99 5.36 -5.17 0.32
CA ARG A 99 4.61 -4.20 -0.50
C ARG A 99 3.22 -3.90 0.05
N THR A 100 2.54 -4.90 0.60
CA THR A 100 1.21 -4.74 1.20
C THR A 100 1.25 -3.82 2.41
N ASP A 101 2.23 -4.00 3.30
CA ASP A 101 2.39 -3.17 4.49
C ASP A 101 2.77 -1.73 4.11
N ALA A 102 3.62 -1.56 3.10
CA ALA A 102 3.96 -0.23 2.56
C ALA A 102 2.74 0.51 1.99
N VAL A 103 1.84 -0.21 1.32
CA VAL A 103 0.59 0.35 0.81
C VAL A 103 -0.41 0.64 1.93
N GLU A 104 -0.45 -0.17 2.98
CA GLU A 104 -1.28 0.08 4.16
C GLU A 104 -0.82 1.32 4.93
N ALA A 105 0.50 1.48 5.10
CA ALA A 105 1.12 2.68 5.64
C ALA A 105 0.81 3.91 4.76
N LEU A 106 0.84 3.77 3.43
CA LEU A 106 0.41 4.82 2.49
C LEU A 106 -1.03 5.26 2.74
N TYR A 107 -1.98 4.32 2.83
CA TYR A 107 -3.38 4.67 3.05
C TYR A 107 -3.58 5.40 4.39
N SER A 108 -2.90 4.94 5.45
CA SER A 108 -2.95 5.58 6.78
C SER A 108 -2.36 6.99 6.76
N ASP A 109 -1.21 7.17 6.11
CA ASP A 109 -0.55 8.47 5.93
C ASP A 109 -1.42 9.44 5.12
N MET A 110 -1.98 9.00 3.99
CA MET A 110 -2.84 9.83 3.16
C MET A 110 -4.14 10.23 3.87
N ALA A 111 -4.69 9.36 4.71
CA ALA A 111 -5.81 9.69 5.58
C ALA A 111 -5.43 10.72 6.65
N ALA A 112 -4.27 10.57 7.31
CA ALA A 112 -3.82 11.45 8.37
C ALA A 112 -3.45 12.85 7.86
N ARG A 113 -2.62 12.94 6.82
CA ARG A 113 -2.06 14.21 6.33
C ARG A 113 -2.96 14.95 5.35
N HIS A 114 -3.71 14.21 4.52
CA HIS A 114 -4.50 14.81 3.44
C HIS A 114 -6.00 14.53 3.55
N ARG A 115 -6.45 13.81 4.59
CA ARG A 115 -7.84 13.36 4.74
C ARG A 115 -8.37 12.62 3.51
N ALA A 116 -7.47 12.01 2.75
CA ALA A 116 -7.81 11.29 1.53
C ALA A 116 -8.43 9.94 1.91
N ARG A 117 -9.60 9.66 1.33
CA ARG A 117 -10.28 8.37 1.53
C ARG A 117 -9.67 7.34 0.60
N PHE A 118 -9.75 6.06 0.98
CA PHE A 118 -9.29 4.94 0.16
C PHE A 118 -9.74 5.01 -1.31
N ARG A 119 -11.02 5.34 -1.55
CA ARG A 119 -11.60 5.44 -2.91
C ARG A 119 -10.96 6.52 -3.78
N SER A 120 -10.38 7.54 -3.17
CA SER A 120 -9.81 8.72 -3.83
C SER A 120 -8.32 8.55 -4.13
N ILE A 121 -7.73 7.39 -3.80
CA ILE A 121 -6.30 7.11 -4.00
C ILE A 121 -6.15 6.00 -5.03
N HIS A 122 -5.37 6.27 -6.06
CA HIS A 122 -4.97 5.34 -7.10
C HIS A 122 -3.48 5.08 -6.97
N ILE A 123 -3.12 3.83 -6.67
CA ILE A 123 -1.73 3.39 -6.65
C ILE A 123 -1.34 3.09 -8.09
N LEU A 124 -0.32 3.79 -8.59
CA LEU A 124 0.15 3.63 -9.97
C LEU A 124 1.27 2.61 -10.04
N LYS A 125 2.21 2.67 -9.09
CA LYS A 125 3.39 1.81 -9.07
C LYS A 125 3.92 1.68 -7.65
N VAL A 126 4.34 0.48 -7.27
CA VAL A 126 5.08 0.19 -6.04
C VAL A 126 6.38 -0.51 -6.44
N VAL A 127 7.51 0.00 -5.96
CA VAL A 127 8.84 -0.53 -6.30
C VAL A 127 9.69 -0.61 -5.04
N GLU A 128 10.44 -1.70 -4.89
CA GLU A 128 11.49 -1.82 -3.87
C GLU A 128 12.71 -1.00 -4.32
N LEU A 129 13.19 -0.10 -3.45
CA LEU A 129 14.39 0.69 -3.65
C LEU A 129 15.57 -0.08 -3.03
N GLU A 130 16.40 -0.65 -3.90
CA GLU A 130 17.53 -1.49 -3.47
C GLU A 130 18.73 -0.65 -3.00
N LYS A 131 19.00 0.48 -3.67
CA LYS A 131 20.11 1.36 -3.33
C LYS A 131 19.66 2.40 -2.31
N GLY A 132 20.48 2.61 -1.28
CA GLY A 132 20.25 3.68 -0.29
C GLY A 132 20.22 5.07 -0.91
N ASP A 133 20.96 5.28 -2.00
CA ASP A 133 21.05 6.57 -2.70
C ASP A 133 19.77 6.94 -3.47
N ASP A 134 18.96 5.94 -3.86
CA ASP A 134 17.70 6.15 -4.58
C ASP A 134 16.58 6.67 -3.66
N VAL A 135 16.74 6.51 -2.34
CA VAL A 135 15.83 7.04 -1.33
C VAL A 135 15.94 8.56 -1.35
N LYS A 136 14.82 9.27 -1.48
CA LYS A 136 14.78 10.73 -1.55
C LYS A 136 14.27 11.35 -0.26
N ARG A 137 13.48 10.63 0.53
CA ARG A 137 12.82 11.19 1.72
C ARG A 137 13.76 11.24 2.93
N PRO A 138 14.03 12.42 3.52
CA PRO A 138 14.99 12.57 4.63
C PRO A 138 14.68 11.67 5.84
N TYR A 139 13.40 11.49 6.15
CA TYR A 139 12.95 10.67 7.28
C TYR A 139 13.21 9.18 7.12
N ILE A 140 13.40 8.68 5.90
CA ILE A 140 13.87 7.29 5.63
C ILE A 140 15.39 7.26 5.52
N LYS A 141 16.01 8.28 4.91
CA LYS A 141 17.48 8.38 4.82
C LYS A 141 18.17 8.24 6.19
N GLN A 142 17.64 8.89 7.23
CA GLN A 142 18.20 8.79 8.58
C GLN A 142 18.22 7.35 9.13
N LEU A 143 17.29 6.50 8.69
CA LEU A 143 17.14 5.11 9.16
C LEU A 143 18.06 4.11 8.44
N ILE A 144 18.76 4.54 7.38
CA ILE A 144 19.65 3.71 6.56
C ILE A 144 21.12 3.86 6.99
N SER A 145 21.40 4.76 7.93
CA SER A 145 22.74 4.99 8.47
C SER A 145 23.33 3.71 9.09
N LYS A 146 24.61 3.44 8.80
CA LYS A 146 25.35 2.33 9.42
C LYS A 146 25.51 2.62 10.92
N ASN A 147 25.38 1.58 11.75
CA ASN A 147 25.51 1.65 13.22
C ASN A 147 24.53 2.65 13.88
N LEU A 148 23.32 2.78 13.32
CA LEU A 148 22.28 3.61 13.90
C LEU A 148 21.95 3.15 15.33
N SER A 149 22.09 4.08 16.27
CA SER A 149 21.69 3.91 17.67
C SER A 149 20.90 5.14 18.11
N PHE A 150 19.84 4.92 18.88
CA PHE A 150 19.04 5.99 19.45
C PHE A 150 18.45 5.56 20.80
N PRO A 151 18.41 6.47 21.79
CA PRO A 151 17.70 6.20 23.03
C PRO A 151 16.18 6.24 22.81
N LEU A 152 15.42 5.69 23.75
CA LEU A 152 13.98 5.92 23.89
C LEU A 152 13.79 6.86 25.10
N PRO A 153 13.79 8.20 24.93
CA PRO A 153 13.94 9.14 26.04
C PRO A 153 12.78 9.15 27.03
N HIS A 154 11.58 8.79 26.56
CA HIS A 154 10.36 8.83 27.35
C HIS A 154 9.53 7.58 27.10
N ARG A 155 9.50 6.67 28.08
CA ARG A 155 8.75 5.40 28.00
C ARG A 155 7.47 5.49 28.83
N VAL A 156 6.33 5.70 28.15
CA VAL A 156 5.02 5.71 28.80
C VAL A 156 4.54 4.29 29.06
N ALA A 157 4.17 3.98 30.31
CA ALA A 157 3.50 2.74 30.65
C ALA A 157 2.09 2.71 30.04
N LYS A 158 1.81 1.71 29.19
CA LYS A 158 0.55 1.64 28.42
C LYS A 158 -0.62 0.96 29.15
N ILE A 159 -0.38 0.34 30.31
CA ILE A 159 -1.35 -0.55 30.97
C ILE A 159 -1.61 -0.11 32.41
N ASN A 160 -2.87 0.26 32.69
CA ASN A 160 -3.48 0.48 34.00
C ASN A 160 -3.77 -0.85 34.75
N ASN A 161 -2.89 -1.86 34.65
CA ASN A 161 -2.99 -3.07 35.50
C ASN A 161 -2.29 -2.86 36.84
N GLN A 162 -1.63 -1.72 37.02
CA GLN A 162 -1.26 -1.24 38.34
C GLN A 162 -2.51 -0.65 38.97
N LYS A 163 -2.68 -0.91 40.27
CA LYS A 163 -3.77 -0.41 41.12
C LYS A 163 -4.28 0.95 40.63
N ILE A 164 -5.60 1.08 40.44
CA ILE A 164 -6.28 2.33 40.07
C ILE A 164 -5.79 3.50 40.95
N PHE A 165 -5.46 3.19 42.21
CA PHE A 165 -4.81 4.10 43.15
C PHE A 165 -3.40 3.61 43.47
N SER A 166 -2.41 4.48 43.26
CA SER A 166 -1.01 4.25 43.63
C SER A 166 -0.49 5.41 44.45
N ALA A 167 0.20 5.13 45.55
CA ALA A 167 0.92 6.14 46.33
C ALA A 167 2.23 6.59 45.66
N LYS A 168 2.73 5.83 44.68
CA LYS A 168 3.97 6.12 43.94
C LYS A 168 3.64 6.67 42.56
N ARG A 169 4.29 7.76 42.17
CA ARG A 169 4.19 8.34 40.82
C ARG A 169 4.91 7.45 39.80
N PRO A 170 4.38 7.31 38.57
CA PRO A 170 5.07 6.57 37.52
C PRO A 170 6.35 7.30 37.08
N THR A 171 7.39 6.53 36.76
CA THR A 171 8.64 7.03 36.17
C THR A 171 8.68 6.67 34.69
N THR A 172 9.19 7.57 33.85
CA THR A 172 9.27 7.40 32.39
C THR A 172 10.70 7.37 31.85
N PHE A 173 11.67 7.61 32.74
CA PHE A 173 13.10 7.43 32.53
C PHE A 173 13.48 6.01 32.94
N ALA A 174 14.24 5.32 32.09
CA ALA A 174 14.71 3.95 32.29
C ALA A 174 16.23 3.95 32.38
#